data_AF-A0A348PGQ8-F1
#
_entry.id   AF-A0A348PGQ8-F1
#
_cell.length_a   1.000
_cell.length_b   1.000
_cell.length_c   1.000
_cell.angle_alpha   90.00
_cell.angle_beta   90.00
_cell.angle_gamma   90.00
#
_symmetry.space_group_name_H-M   'P 1'
#
loop_
_entity.id
_entity.type
_entity.pdbx_description
1 polymer ?
#
loop_
_entity_poly.entity_id
_entity_poly.type
_entity_poly.pdbx_seq_one_letter_code
_entity_poly.pdbx_strand_id
1 'polypeptide(L)'
;MSSEISFGACVAIAGMHRSGTSLIASMLGDAGVDLGRNFIPANLHNQRGYFEDRRVVDLHDAILAANGTDWALTDAPHTLSVPGDLCDRARELICERVNEARRRSSIDPAMGTPEASAWGWKDPRTTLFL
;
A
#
# COMPACT_ATOMS: atom_id res chain seq x y z
N MET A 1 -8.51 -13.23 22.87
CA MET A 1 -8.54 -14.12 21.69
C MET A 1 -8.46 -13.24 20.46
N SER A 2 -7.24 -13.01 19.96
CA SER A 2 -7.02 -12.28 18.71
C SER A 2 -7.45 -13.19 17.57
N SER A 3 -8.54 -12.86 16.89
CA SER A 3 -8.95 -13.58 15.68
C SER A 3 -7.85 -13.39 14.64
N GLU A 4 -7.14 -14.47 14.28
CA GLU A 4 -6.25 -14.46 13.13
C GLU A 4 -7.03 -14.04 11.89
N ILE A 5 -6.63 -12.92 11.30
CA ILE A 5 -7.19 -12.42 10.06
C ILE A 5 -6.66 -13.33 8.95
N SER A 6 -7.38 -14.40 8.63
CA SER A 6 -7.11 -15.18 7.42
C SER A 6 -7.70 -14.44 6.20
N PHE A 7 -6.83 -14.10 5.25
CA PHE A 7 -7.17 -13.39 4.02
C PHE A 7 -6.34 -13.89 2.83
N GLY A 8 -6.75 -13.51 1.62
CA GLY A 8 -5.96 -13.71 0.41
C GLY A 8 -4.59 -13.03 0.49
N ALA A 9 -3.69 -13.37 -0.44
CA ALA A 9 -2.34 -12.84 -0.47
C ALA A 9 -2.30 -11.30 -0.44
N CYS A 10 -1.37 -10.74 0.34
CA CYS A 10 -1.07 -9.31 0.36
C CYS A 10 0.11 -9.02 -0.58
N VAL A 11 -0.03 -8.02 -1.46
CA VAL A 11 1.02 -7.62 -2.40
C VAL A 11 1.50 -6.20 -2.11
N ALA A 12 2.76 -6.07 -1.70
CA ALA A 12 3.43 -4.77 -1.58
C ALA A 12 4.23 -4.49 -2.86
N ILE A 13 3.86 -3.44 -3.59
CA ILE A 13 4.55 -3.03 -4.82
C ILE A 13 5.54 -1.92 -4.45
N ALA A 14 6.80 -2.29 -4.32
CA ALA A 14 7.89 -1.42 -3.89
C ALA A 14 8.99 -1.32 -4.95
N GLY A 15 9.75 -0.21 -4.93
CA GLY A 15 10.87 0.01 -5.84
C GLY A 15 11.07 1.49 -6.17
N MET A 16 12.25 2.02 -5.86
CA MET A 16 12.55 3.44 -5.99
C MET A 16 12.66 3.91 -7.45
N HIS A 17 12.25 5.17 -7.68
CA HIS A 17 12.39 5.88 -8.96
C HIS A 17 11.72 5.18 -10.17
N ARG A 18 12.40 5.16 -11.32
CA ARG A 18 11.91 4.66 -12.61
C ARG A 18 12.01 3.13 -12.72
N SER A 19 11.74 2.43 -11.63
CA SER A 19 11.80 0.97 -11.48
C SER A 19 10.63 0.21 -12.14
N GLY A 20 9.64 0.93 -12.68
CA GLY A 20 8.47 0.32 -13.31
C GLY A 20 7.34 -0.06 -12.34
N THR A 21 7.39 0.38 -11.08
CA THR A 21 6.33 0.07 -10.09
C THR A 21 4.93 0.50 -10.54
N SER A 22 4.78 1.61 -11.26
CA SER A 22 3.47 2.00 -11.82
C SER A 22 2.97 1.05 -12.92
N LEU A 23 3.86 0.46 -13.72
CA LEU A 23 3.49 -0.55 -14.72
C LEU A 23 2.98 -1.81 -14.03
N ILE A 24 3.71 -2.27 -13.01
CA ILE A 24 3.33 -3.44 -12.20
C ILE A 24 2.02 -3.19 -11.46
N ALA A 25 1.83 -2.00 -10.88
CA ALA A 25 0.57 -1.64 -10.22
C ALA A 25 -0.62 -1.67 -11.18
N SER A 26 -0.47 -1.14 -12.41
CA SER A 26 -1.52 -1.23 -13.43
C SER A 26 -1.82 -2.69 -13.77
N MET A 27 -0.80 -3.49 -14.08
CA MET A 27 -0.98 -4.90 -14.46
C MET A 27 -1.64 -5.73 -13.36
N LEU A 28 -1.26 -5.53 -12.10
CA LEU A 28 -1.85 -6.25 -10.97
C LEU A 28 -3.29 -5.78 -10.68
N GLY A 29 -3.56 -4.49 -10.81
CA GLY A 29 -4.93 -3.97 -10.74
C GLY A 29 -5.83 -4.57 -11.82
N ASP A 30 -5.34 -4.63 -13.06
CA ASP A 30 -6.06 -5.24 -14.19
C ASP A 30 -6.25 -6.76 -13.99
N ALA A 31 -5.32 -7.42 -13.29
CA ALA A 31 -5.40 -8.84 -12.92
C ALA A 31 -6.29 -9.11 -11.68
N GLY A 32 -6.93 -8.09 -11.10
CA GLY A 32 -7.89 -8.25 -10.01
C GLY A 32 -7.30 -8.08 -8.60
N VAL A 33 -6.05 -7.63 -8.46
CA VAL A 33 -5.50 -7.23 -7.15
C VAL A 33 -6.13 -5.91 -6.73
N ASP A 34 -6.69 -5.89 -5.53
CA ASP A 34 -7.26 -4.68 -4.97
C ASP A 34 -6.17 -3.75 -4.41
N LEU A 35 -5.83 -2.70 -5.17
CA LEU A 35 -4.85 -1.68 -4.78
C LEU A 35 -5.48 -0.46 -4.08
N GLY A 36 -6.80 -0.47 -3.83
CA GLY A 36 -7.54 0.69 -3.32
C GLY A 36 -8.05 1.62 -4.42
N ARG A 37 -8.49 2.81 -4.02
CA ARG A 37 -9.08 3.83 -4.91
C ARG A 37 -8.58 5.26 -4.65
N ASN A 38 -7.92 5.49 -3.50
CA ASN A 38 -7.49 6.81 -3.06
C ASN A 38 -6.05 7.09 -3.50
N PHE A 39 -5.84 7.13 -4.82
CA PHE A 39 -4.52 7.31 -5.38
C PHE A 39 -4.10 8.79 -5.44
N ILE A 40 -2.79 9.02 -5.31
CA ILE A 40 -2.18 10.30 -5.69
C ILE A 40 -2.57 10.60 -7.15
N PRO A 41 -3.14 11.79 -7.43
CA PRO A 41 -3.60 12.14 -8.76
C PRO A 41 -2.46 12.16 -9.77
N ALA A 42 -2.79 11.83 -11.01
CA ALA A 42 -1.89 11.96 -12.15
C ALA A 42 -1.41 13.42 -12.32
N ASN A 43 -0.21 13.60 -12.85
CA ASN A 43 0.34 14.91 -13.18
C ASN A 43 1.18 14.84 -14.46
N LEU A 44 1.86 15.93 -14.82
CA LEU A 44 2.71 16.00 -16.02
C LEU A 44 3.85 14.96 -16.04
N HIS A 45 4.33 14.53 -14.87
CA HIS A 45 5.40 13.55 -14.75
C HIS A 45 4.90 12.10 -14.81
N ASN A 46 3.61 11.87 -14.52
CA ASN A 46 2.96 10.57 -14.65
C ASN A 46 1.48 10.72 -15.02
N GLN A 47 1.23 10.81 -16.33
CA GLN A 47 -0.10 11.03 -16.90
C GLN A 47 -1.07 9.86 -16.66
N ARG A 48 -0.55 8.65 -16.41
CA ARG A 48 -1.35 7.46 -16.12
C ARG A 48 -1.71 7.31 -14.64
N GLY A 49 -1.20 8.20 -13.78
CA GLY A 49 -1.39 8.13 -12.34
C GLY A 49 -0.32 7.31 -11.65
N TYR A 50 -0.09 7.61 -10.38
CA TYR A 50 0.96 6.97 -9.60
C TYR A 50 0.52 5.62 -9.04
N PHE A 51 -0.78 5.36 -8.89
CA PHE A 51 -1.32 4.20 -8.16
C PHE A 51 -0.82 4.15 -6.70
N GLU A 52 -0.29 5.26 -6.20
CA GLU A 52 0.23 5.39 -4.85
C GLU A 52 -0.89 5.77 -3.92
N ASP A 53 -1.08 5.00 -2.87
CA ASP A 53 -2.13 5.29 -1.92
C ASP A 53 -1.75 6.47 -1.02
N ARG A 54 -2.57 7.52 -1.03
CA ARG A 54 -2.27 8.74 -0.27
C ARG A 54 -2.07 8.50 1.22
N ARG A 55 -2.81 7.56 1.83
CA ARG A 55 -2.72 7.29 3.27
C ARG A 55 -1.45 6.51 3.62
N VAL A 56 -0.99 5.65 2.72
CA VAL A 56 0.29 4.94 2.85
C VAL A 56 1.46 5.93 2.69
N VAL A 57 1.37 6.80 1.69
CA VAL A 57 2.32 7.90 1.45
C VAL A 57 2.48 8.76 2.71
N ASP A 58 1.37 9.27 3.23
CA ASP A 58 1.37 10.15 4.41
C ASP A 58 1.90 9.43 5.67
N LEU A 59 1.67 8.11 5.80
CA LEU A 59 2.22 7.31 6.89
C LEU A 59 3.75 7.16 6.77
N HIS A 60 4.26 6.83 5.58
CA HIS A 60 5.71 6.73 5.38
C HIS A 60 6.40 8.07 5.58
N ASP A 61 5.83 9.17 5.09
CA ASP A 61 6.37 10.51 5.31
C ASP A 61 6.42 10.87 6.81
N ALA A 62 5.39 10.49 7.58
CA ALA A 62 5.40 10.67 9.04
C ALA A 62 6.49 9.85 9.73
N ILE A 63 6.72 8.60 9.31
CA ILE A 63 7.78 7.77 9.87
C ILE A 63 9.16 8.34 9.51
N LEU A 64 9.38 8.74 8.27
CA LEU A 64 10.64 9.35 7.83
C LEU A 64 10.91 10.65 8.59
N ALA A 65 9.91 11.51 8.74
CA ALA A 65 10.02 12.75 9.51
C ALA A 65 10.37 12.49 10.99
N ALA A 66 9.83 11.43 11.60
CA ALA A 66 10.18 11.03 12.96
C ALA A 66 11.65 10.58 13.09
N ASN A 67 12.29 10.20 11.98
CA ASN A 67 13.72 9.88 11.90
C ASN A 67 14.57 11.07 11.43
N GLY A 68 13.99 12.27 11.35
CA GLY A 68 14.70 13.47 10.91
C GLY A 68 15.12 13.44 9.44
N THR A 69 14.42 12.65 8.61
CA THR A 69 14.74 12.48 7.19
C THR A 69 13.49 12.52 6.31
N ASP A 70 13.69 12.37 5.02
CA ASP A 70 12.64 12.27 4.01
C ASP A 70 12.93 11.10 3.05
N TRP A 71 12.13 10.99 1.99
CA TRP A 71 12.27 9.92 1.01
C TRP A 71 13.58 9.97 0.21
N ALA A 72 14.28 11.11 0.20
CA ALA A 72 15.57 11.27 -0.47
C ALA A 72 16.74 10.75 0.39
N LEU A 73 16.50 10.48 1.67
CA LEU A 73 17.46 9.88 2.61
C LEU A 73 18.81 10.61 2.64
N THR A 74 18.82 11.92 2.44
CA THR A 74 20.05 12.68 2.15
C THR A 74 21.06 12.62 3.30
N ASP A 75 20.61 12.37 4.53
CA ASP A 75 21.43 12.15 5.74
C ASP A 75 20.77 11.13 6.71
N ALA A 76 20.11 10.10 6.18
CA ALA A 76 19.28 9.21 7.00
C ALA A 76 20.09 8.19 7.83
N PRO A 77 19.60 7.79 9.02
CA PRO A 77 20.14 6.64 9.73
C PRO A 77 20.00 5.37 8.87
N HIS A 78 20.97 4.45 8.95
CA HIS A 78 20.91 3.16 8.25
C HIS A 78 19.72 2.28 8.66
N THR A 79 19.02 2.64 9.74
CA THR A 79 17.84 1.93 10.24
C THR A 79 16.80 2.96 10.66
N LEU A 80 15.59 2.84 10.10
CA LEU A 80 14.46 3.67 10.50
C LEU A 80 13.83 3.10 11.77
N SER A 81 13.63 3.94 12.77
CA SER A 81 12.79 3.63 13.92
C SER A 81 11.34 3.92 13.58
N VAL A 82 10.43 3.00 13.88
CA VAL A 82 8.99 3.21 13.72
C VAL A 82 8.39 3.52 15.10
N PRO A 83 7.99 4.77 15.38
CA PRO A 83 7.28 5.13 16.61
C PRO A 83 6.05 4.25 16.84
N GLY A 84 5.76 3.93 18.10
CA GLY A 84 4.68 3.00 18.46
C GLY A 84 3.31 3.45 17.95
N ASP A 85 3.02 4.74 18.04
CA ASP A 85 1.79 5.36 17.52
C ASP A 85 1.68 5.24 15.99
N LEU A 86 2.78 5.38 15.26
CA LEU A 86 2.80 5.19 13.81
C LEU A 86 2.66 3.71 13.44
N CYS A 87 3.20 2.79 14.26
CA CYS A 87 2.97 1.36 14.11
C CYS A 87 1.50 0.99 14.28
N ASP A 88 0.83 1.57 15.28
CA ASP A 88 -0.61 1.36 15.51
C ASP A 88 -1.45 1.92 14.36
N ARG A 89 -1.12 3.11 13.86
CA ARG A 89 -1.73 3.67 12.64
C ARG A 89 -1.54 2.80 11.41
N ALA A 90 -0.37 2.15 11.27
CA ALA A 90 -0.10 1.21 10.18
C ALA A 90 -1.03 -0.02 10.27
N ARG A 91 -1.21 -0.59 11.47
CA ARG A 91 -2.12 -1.72 11.70
C ARG A 91 -3.56 -1.34 11.38
N GLU A 92 -4.01 -0.18 11.84
CA GLU A 92 -5.36 0.31 11.57
C GLU A 92 -5.60 0.51 10.07
N LEU A 93 -4.64 1.13 9.37
CA LEU A 93 -4.70 1.29 7.91
C LEU A 93 -4.78 -0.05 7.17
N ILE A 94 -3.99 -1.05 7.58
CA ILE A 94 -4.05 -2.41 7.00
C ILE A 94 -5.42 -3.04 7.24
N CYS A 95 -5.94 -2.98 8.47
CA CYS A 95 -7.26 -3.53 8.81
C CYS A 95 -8.37 -2.89 7.99
N GLU A 96 -8.35 -1.57 7.85
CA GLU A 96 -9.31 -0.84 7.02
C GLU A 96 -9.21 -1.26 5.55
N ARG A 97 -8.00 -1.43 5.03
CA ARG A 97 -7.79 -1.85 3.64
C ARG A 97 -8.29 -3.24 3.34
N VAL A 98 -7.99 -4.18 4.22
CA VAL A 98 -8.53 -5.53 4.13
C VAL A 98 -10.05 -5.48 4.12
N ASN A 99 -10.67 -4.67 4.99
CA ASN A 99 -12.13 -4.55 5.04
C ASN A 99 -12.73 -3.87 3.80
N GLU A 100 -12.06 -2.86 3.24
CA GLU A 100 -12.46 -2.21 1.98
C GLU A 100 -12.36 -3.16 0.79
N ALA A 101 -11.29 -3.96 0.71
CA ALA A 101 -11.11 -4.98 -0.31
C ALA A 101 -12.19 -6.07 -0.20
N ARG A 102 -12.50 -6.54 1.02
CA ARG A 102 -13.61 -7.48 1.27
C ARG A 102 -14.94 -6.97 0.72
N ARG A 103 -15.31 -5.74 1.07
CA ARG A 103 -16.59 -5.13 0.64
C ARG A 103 -16.69 -4.99 -0.88
N ARG A 104 -15.56 -4.82 -1.56
CA ARG A 104 -15.51 -4.70 -3.03
C ARG A 104 -15.48 -6.05 -3.72
N SER A 105 -14.94 -7.07 -3.05
CA SER A 105 -14.80 -8.43 -3.55
C SER A 105 -16.02 -9.31 -3.28
N SER A 106 -16.94 -8.88 -2.41
CA SER A 106 -18.23 -9.54 -2.23
C SER A 106 -19.07 -9.42 -3.50
N ILE A 107 -18.79 -10.34 -4.42
CA ILE A 107 -19.62 -10.72 -5.56
C ILE A 107 -20.92 -11.33 -5.02
N ASP A 108 -21.99 -11.18 -5.80
CA ASP A 108 -23.30 -11.80 -5.60
C ASP A 108 -23.18 -13.25 -5.09
N PRO A 109 -23.79 -13.63 -3.95
CA PRO A 109 -23.77 -15.00 -3.43
C PRO A 109 -24.34 -16.04 -4.42
N ALA A 110 -25.02 -15.64 -5.50
CA ALA A 110 -25.46 -16.52 -6.58
C ALA A 110 -24.33 -16.94 -7.54
N MET A 111 -23.15 -16.32 -7.49
CA MET A 111 -22.09 -16.46 -8.49
C MET A 111 -20.80 -17.05 -7.89
N GLY A 112 -20.87 -18.28 -7.40
CA GLY A 112 -19.71 -19.14 -7.11
C GLY A 112 -18.83 -18.73 -5.93
N THR A 113 -17.96 -19.66 -5.48
CA THR A 113 -17.04 -19.44 -4.35
C THR A 113 -16.17 -18.21 -4.58
N PRO A 114 -15.96 -17.34 -3.57
CA PRO A 114 -15.11 -16.18 -3.72
C PRO A 114 -13.67 -16.68 -3.95
N GLU A 115 -13.15 -16.49 -5.16
CA GLU A 115 -11.69 -16.50 -5.33
C GLU A 115 -11.14 -15.46 -4.37
N ALA A 116 -10.18 -15.87 -3.53
CA ALA A 116 -9.61 -14.98 -2.53
C ALA A 116 -9.02 -13.75 -3.23
N SER A 117 -9.73 -12.63 -3.19
CA SER A 117 -9.24 -11.40 -3.80
C SER A 117 -7.97 -10.97 -3.06
N ALA A 118 -6.86 -10.99 -3.79
CA ALA A 118 -5.60 -10.45 -3.31
C ALA A 118 -5.77 -8.93 -3.15
N TRP A 119 -5.14 -8.37 -2.13
CA TRP A 119 -5.12 -6.93 -1.90
C TRP A 119 -3.68 -6.46 -1.81
N GLY A 120 -3.47 -5.16 -1.96
CA GLY A 120 -2.13 -4.61 -1.89
C GLY A 120 -2.10 -3.10 -1.85
N TRP A 121 -0.88 -2.58 -1.89
CA TRP A 121 -0.63 -1.16 -2.08
C TRP A 121 0.61 -0.99 -2.94
N LYS A 122 0.74 0.19 -3.53
CA LYS A 122 1.97 0.64 -4.16
C LYS A 122 2.47 1.90 -3.47
N ASP A 123 3.73 1.87 -3.09
CA ASP A 123 4.49 3.05 -2.69
C ASP A 123 5.98 2.73 -2.91
N PRO A 124 6.71 3.47 -3.77
CA PRO A 124 8.14 3.28 -3.95
C PRO A 124 8.92 3.23 -2.63
N ARG A 125 8.51 4.03 -1.63
CA ARG A 125 9.15 4.11 -0.31
C ARG A 125 8.99 2.87 0.54
N THR A 126 8.06 1.96 0.22
CA THR A 126 7.92 0.69 0.97
C THR A 126 9.24 -0.08 1.01
N THR A 127 10.13 0.08 0.01
CA THR A 127 11.49 -0.50 0.03
C THR A 127 12.32 -0.10 1.24
N LEU A 128 12.02 1.03 1.90
CA LEU A 128 12.75 1.51 3.07
C LEU A 128 12.32 0.81 4.38
N PHE A 129 11.28 -0.03 4.32
CA PHE A 129 10.65 -0.67 5.48
C PHE A 129 10.62 -2.21 5.39
N LEU A 130 11.33 -2.80 4.43
CA LEU A 130 11.47 -4.26 4.21
C LEU A 130 12.84 -4.74 4.67
#